data_AF-A0A196SNG6-F1
#
_entry.id   AF-A0A196SNG6-F1
#
_cell.length_a   1.000
_cell.length_b   1.000
_cell.length_c   1.000
_cell.angle_alpha   90.00
_cell.angle_beta   90.00
_cell.angle_gamma   90.00
#
_symmetry.space_group_name_H-M   'P 1'
#
loop_
_entity.id
_entity.type
_entity.pdbx_description
1 polymer ?
#
loop_
_entity_poly.entity_id
_entity_poly.type
_entity_poly.pdbx_seq_one_letter_code
_entity_poly.pdbx_strand_id
1 'polypeptide(L)'
;MPFLKSILVLLLALCAFAEPGVFENTSVIKTVDLSEAVVKVTLRIQVHVLEGSPKEYYVAIPKSEAEHMAVILPSSSNKLAISVKKAEIQDREDVVLYVLSCKTGIEDKSLLFVDYYLTHVLVSLPAFVSQKDTAKYTFTQTLFVQSPYPSAKQEIRFKLPSRELESATQLNPFSQRDDTLIYGPFTSLPAYAPSEVVTIHFPSIAHFITFDRVEREIEVSHWGNVAVEEVIRARNSGTPLQGEFSRLDYYRSDPDAISAWEELKGRIDKRASGV
;
A
#
# COMPACT_ATOMS: atom_id res chain seq x y z
N MET A 1 -67.79 -25.98 -15.77
CA MET A 1 -66.59 -25.93 -16.63
C MET A 1 -65.60 -24.97 -16.00
N PRO A 2 -64.35 -25.40 -15.76
CA PRO A 2 -63.44 -24.78 -14.81
C PRO A 2 -62.44 -23.86 -15.52
N PHE A 3 -62.34 -22.60 -15.10
CA PHE A 3 -61.23 -21.71 -15.46
C PHE A 3 -60.66 -21.05 -14.20
N LEU A 4 -60.50 -21.88 -13.16
CA LEU A 4 -59.88 -21.52 -11.89
C LEU A 4 -58.77 -22.55 -11.61
N LYS A 5 -57.65 -22.43 -12.33
CA LYS A 5 -56.36 -23.10 -12.09
C LYS A 5 -55.38 -22.63 -13.16
N SER A 6 -54.15 -22.35 -12.75
CA SER A 6 -52.99 -22.04 -13.61
C SER A 6 -52.67 -20.57 -13.88
N ILE A 7 -52.60 -19.73 -12.85
CA ILE A 7 -51.55 -18.68 -12.76
C ILE A 7 -51.07 -18.61 -11.30
N LEU A 8 -50.55 -19.74 -10.84
CA LEU A 8 -49.73 -19.85 -9.64
C LEU A 8 -48.69 -20.90 -10.02
N VAL A 9 -47.41 -20.68 -9.70
CA VAL A 9 -46.21 -21.40 -10.17
C VAL A 9 -45.52 -20.74 -11.37
N LEU A 10 -44.86 -19.60 -11.11
CA LEU A 10 -43.46 -19.40 -11.53
C LEU A 10 -42.82 -18.27 -10.69
N LEU A 11 -42.85 -18.44 -9.37
CA LEU A 11 -42.04 -17.65 -8.44
C LEU A 11 -41.22 -18.67 -7.62
N LEU A 12 -40.40 -19.44 -8.34
CA LEU A 12 -39.45 -20.38 -7.74
C LEU A 12 -38.05 -19.98 -8.19
N ALA A 13 -37.28 -19.50 -7.22
CA ALA A 13 -35.83 -19.62 -7.12
C ALA A 13 -34.99 -19.01 -8.26
N LEU A 14 -34.87 -17.67 -8.27
CA LEU A 14 -33.55 -17.06 -8.43
C LEU A 14 -32.90 -16.94 -7.03
N CYS A 15 -32.67 -18.07 -6.37
CA CYS A 15 -31.57 -18.14 -5.44
C CYS A 15 -30.35 -18.29 -6.34
N ALA A 16 -29.66 -17.19 -6.63
CA ALA A 16 -28.28 -17.27 -7.04
C ALA A 16 -27.57 -18.08 -5.95
N PHE A 17 -27.27 -19.35 -6.22
CA PHE A 17 -26.28 -20.09 -5.46
C PHE A 17 -24.96 -19.36 -5.73
N ALA A 18 -24.71 -18.29 -4.98
CA ALA A 18 -23.34 -17.90 -4.70
C ALA A 18 -22.74 -19.13 -4.04
N GLU A 19 -21.72 -19.74 -4.65
CA GLU A 19 -20.90 -20.72 -3.95
C GLU A 19 -20.53 -20.12 -2.59
N PRO A 20 -20.70 -20.84 -1.47
CA PRO A 20 -20.30 -20.32 -0.18
C PRO A 20 -18.83 -19.93 -0.31
N GLY A 21 -18.56 -18.64 -0.11
CA GLY A 21 -17.18 -18.15 -0.13
C GLY A 21 -16.37 -18.97 0.85
N VAL A 22 -15.16 -19.36 0.46
CA VAL A 22 -14.26 -20.15 1.34
C VAL A 22 -13.91 -19.37 2.62
N PHE A 23 -13.93 -18.03 2.53
CA PHE A 23 -13.62 -17.11 3.62
C PHE A 23 -14.63 -15.98 3.72
N GLU A 24 -14.77 -15.46 4.95
CA GLU A 24 -15.29 -14.14 5.26
C GLU A 24 -14.24 -13.36 6.06
N ASN A 25 -13.99 -12.09 5.73
CA ASN A 25 -13.07 -11.27 6.51
C ASN A 25 -13.79 -10.69 7.74
N THR A 26 -13.51 -11.21 8.94
CA THR A 26 -14.13 -10.71 10.18
C THR A 26 -13.73 -9.27 10.50
N SER A 27 -12.48 -8.93 10.24
CA SER A 27 -11.93 -7.60 10.47
C SER A 27 -10.76 -7.34 9.54
N VAL A 28 -10.78 -6.22 8.84
CA VAL A 28 -9.66 -5.76 8.02
C VAL A 28 -9.24 -4.38 8.50
N ILE A 29 -7.95 -4.22 8.82
CA ILE A 29 -7.35 -2.93 9.11
C ILE A 29 -6.33 -2.63 8.02
N LYS A 30 -6.55 -1.57 7.24
CA LYS A 30 -5.58 -1.04 6.26
C LYS A 30 -4.87 0.14 6.90
N THR A 31 -3.57 0.02 7.12
CA THR A 31 -2.73 1.15 7.57
C THR A 31 -1.86 1.61 6.42
N VAL A 32 -1.93 2.88 6.08
CA VAL A 32 -1.10 3.53 5.06
C VAL A 32 -0.19 4.52 5.76
N ASP A 33 1.11 4.26 5.75
CA ASP A 33 2.12 5.16 6.32
C ASP A 33 2.65 6.11 5.26
N LEU A 34 2.33 7.40 5.42
CA LEU A 34 2.70 8.51 4.54
C LEU A 34 3.86 9.35 5.11
N SER A 35 4.51 8.88 6.18
CA SER A 35 5.60 9.61 6.83
C SER A 35 6.90 9.67 6.01
N GLU A 36 7.11 8.70 5.11
CA GLU A 36 8.29 8.61 4.25
C GLU A 36 7.94 8.77 2.76
N ALA A 37 8.97 8.95 1.92
CA ALA A 37 8.81 9.07 0.46
C ALA A 37 8.28 7.79 -0.21
N VAL A 38 8.54 6.63 0.39
CA VAL A 38 7.98 5.34 -0.02
C VAL A 38 6.83 5.01 0.92
N VAL A 39 5.62 4.88 0.37
CA VAL A 39 4.42 4.65 1.15
C VAL A 39 4.32 3.17 1.49
N LYS A 40 4.32 2.85 2.79
CA LYS A 40 4.09 1.48 3.28
C LYS A 40 2.60 1.28 3.53
N VAL A 41 2.03 0.24 2.93
CA VAL A 41 0.67 -0.21 3.23
C VAL A 41 0.71 -1.55 3.94
N THR A 42 0.03 -1.64 5.08
CA THR A 42 -0.13 -2.87 5.86
C THR A 42 -1.61 -3.23 5.90
N LEU A 43 -1.97 -4.37 5.32
CA LEU A 43 -3.28 -4.99 5.50
C LEU A 43 -3.18 -6.01 6.63
N ARG A 44 -3.95 -5.83 7.69
CA ARG A 44 -4.18 -6.83 8.74
C ARG A 44 -5.56 -7.42 8.54
N ILE A 45 -5.61 -8.67 8.14
CA ILE A 45 -6.83 -9.38 7.77
C ILE A 45 -7.05 -10.51 8.79
N GLN A 46 -8.17 -10.44 9.50
CA GLN A 46 -8.67 -11.54 10.31
C GLN A 46 -9.70 -12.32 9.50
N VAL A 47 -9.39 -13.58 9.21
CA VAL A 47 -10.24 -14.44 8.38
C VAL A 47 -11.14 -15.32 9.23
N HIS A 48 -12.38 -15.52 8.78
CA HIS A 48 -13.28 -16.56 9.23
C HIS A 48 -13.35 -17.64 8.14
N VAL A 49 -13.06 -18.89 8.49
CA VAL A 49 -13.08 -20.01 7.54
C VAL A 49 -14.48 -20.62 7.55
N LEU A 50 -15.16 -20.55 6.40
CA LEU A 50 -16.53 -21.06 6.27
C LEU A 50 -16.57 -22.56 5.95
N GLU A 51 -15.58 -23.05 5.19
CA GLU A 51 -15.51 -24.45 4.77
C GLU A 51 -14.07 -24.97 4.67
N GLY A 52 -13.86 -26.21 5.13
CA GLY A 52 -12.63 -26.96 4.91
C GLY A 52 -11.40 -26.46 5.67
N SER A 53 -10.22 -26.66 5.05
CA SER A 53 -8.91 -26.22 5.57
C SER A 53 -8.10 -25.56 4.44
N PRO A 54 -8.59 -24.42 3.92
CA PRO A 54 -8.04 -23.79 2.73
C PRO A 54 -6.59 -23.39 2.95
N LYS A 55 -5.74 -23.62 1.94
CA LYS A 55 -4.30 -23.30 1.99
C LYS A 55 -3.95 -22.01 1.24
N GLU A 56 -4.89 -21.48 0.48
CA GLU A 56 -4.69 -20.33 -0.38
C GLU A 56 -5.65 -19.22 0.01
N TYR A 57 -5.17 -17.99 0.02
CA TYR A 57 -5.97 -16.80 0.25
C TYR A 57 -5.65 -15.76 -0.83
N TYR A 58 -6.68 -15.18 -1.43
CA TYR A 58 -6.54 -14.22 -2.51
C TYR A 58 -6.60 -12.78 -1.98
N VAL A 59 -5.56 -12.00 -2.30
CA VAL A 59 -5.47 -10.58 -1.97
C VAL A 59 -5.66 -9.78 -3.26
N ALA A 60 -6.63 -8.87 -3.27
CA ALA A 60 -6.84 -7.96 -4.39
C ALA A 60 -6.19 -6.60 -4.09
N ILE A 61 -5.27 -6.18 -4.95
CA ILE A 61 -4.65 -4.85 -4.89
C ILE A 61 -5.25 -4.02 -6.02
N PRO A 62 -5.79 -2.81 -5.76
CA PRO A 62 -6.26 -1.93 -6.83
C PRO A 62 -5.17 -1.72 -7.88
N LYS A 63 -5.53 -1.75 -9.17
CA LYS A 63 -4.55 -1.65 -10.26
C LYS A 63 -3.71 -0.38 -10.18
N SER A 64 -4.31 0.74 -9.79
CA SER A 64 -3.62 2.02 -9.55
C SER A 64 -2.55 1.94 -8.46
N GLU A 65 -2.70 1.05 -7.47
CA GLU A 65 -1.68 0.79 -6.46
C GLU A 65 -0.65 -0.23 -6.98
N ALA A 66 -1.12 -1.29 -7.64
CA ALA A 66 -0.27 -2.37 -8.16
C ALA A 66 0.76 -1.88 -9.19
N GLU A 67 0.42 -0.88 -10.01
CA GLU A 67 1.34 -0.25 -10.99
C GLU A 67 2.53 0.48 -10.32
N HIS A 68 2.34 0.92 -9.08
CA HIS A 68 3.35 1.65 -8.29
C HIS A 68 4.02 0.79 -7.22
N MET A 69 3.63 -0.49 -7.11
CA MET A 69 4.07 -1.40 -6.06
C MET A 69 5.44 -2.01 -6.37
N ALA A 70 6.41 -1.79 -5.48
CA ALA A 70 7.76 -2.33 -5.63
C ALA A 70 7.88 -3.77 -5.09
N VAL A 71 7.23 -4.05 -3.95
CA VAL A 71 7.29 -5.36 -3.29
C VAL A 71 6.03 -5.63 -2.47
N ILE A 72 5.66 -6.90 -2.38
CA ILE A 72 4.59 -7.42 -1.53
C ILE A 72 5.15 -8.53 -0.63
N LEU A 73 4.92 -8.41 0.67
CA LEU A 73 5.50 -9.25 1.72
C LEU A 73 4.39 -9.77 2.63
N PRO A 74 3.95 -11.02 2.44
CA PRO A 74 2.98 -11.63 3.32
C PRO A 74 3.63 -12.15 4.60
N SER A 75 2.90 -12.11 5.70
CA SER A 75 3.26 -12.78 6.95
C SER A 75 2.02 -13.19 7.73
N SER A 76 2.18 -13.96 8.80
CA SER A 76 1.10 -14.37 9.68
C SER A 76 1.56 -14.43 11.13
N SER A 77 0.63 -14.21 12.05
CA SER A 77 0.88 -14.31 13.50
C SER A 77 1.44 -15.66 13.94
N ASN A 78 1.10 -16.74 13.21
CA ASN A 78 1.46 -18.11 13.61
C ASN A 78 2.77 -18.61 12.96
N LYS A 79 3.62 -17.69 12.46
CA LYS A 79 4.85 -18.01 11.70
C LYS A 79 4.61 -18.98 10.53
N LEU A 80 3.41 -18.96 9.97
CA LEU A 80 3.10 -19.68 8.75
C LEU A 80 4.02 -19.16 7.65
N ALA A 81 4.76 -20.08 7.02
CA ALA A 81 5.52 -19.73 5.83
C ALA A 81 4.53 -19.49 4.70
N ILE A 82 4.43 -18.25 4.24
CA ILE A 82 3.55 -17.82 3.16
C ILE A 82 4.42 -17.48 1.94
N SER A 83 4.11 -18.09 0.80
CA SER A 83 4.61 -17.61 -0.48
C SER A 83 3.55 -16.77 -1.17
N VAL A 84 3.97 -15.69 -1.82
CA VAL A 84 3.10 -14.85 -2.64
C VAL A 84 3.43 -15.04 -4.11
N LYS A 85 2.39 -15.16 -4.94
CA LYS A 85 2.51 -15.12 -6.41
C LYS A 85 1.38 -14.26 -6.98
N LYS A 86 1.65 -13.58 -8.09
CA LYS A 86 0.59 -12.95 -8.88
C LYS A 86 -0.31 -14.06 -9.44
N ALA A 87 -1.63 -13.93 -9.31
CA ALA A 87 -2.57 -14.90 -9.83
C ALA A 87 -2.61 -14.87 -11.37
N GLU A 88 -2.75 -16.04 -11.99
CA GLU A 88 -2.90 -16.18 -13.45
C GLU A 88 -4.29 -15.74 -13.92
N ILE A 89 -5.30 -16.02 -13.11
CA ILE A 89 -6.69 -15.63 -13.35
C ILE A 89 -6.92 -14.29 -12.65
N GLN A 90 -7.44 -13.32 -13.40
CA GLN A 90 -7.87 -12.02 -12.87
C GLN A 90 -9.39 -11.97 -12.93
N ASP A 91 -10.01 -11.78 -11.78
CA ASP A 91 -11.48 -11.81 -11.65
C ASP A 91 -12.11 -10.50 -12.15
N ARG A 92 -11.32 -9.40 -12.14
CA ARG A 92 -11.71 -8.06 -12.58
C ARG A 92 -10.51 -7.31 -13.16
N GLU A 93 -10.78 -6.30 -13.99
CA GLU A 93 -9.75 -5.50 -14.67
C GLU A 93 -9.17 -4.37 -13.80
N ASP A 94 -9.89 -3.95 -12.75
CA ASP A 94 -9.53 -2.83 -11.87
C ASP A 94 -8.68 -3.24 -10.66
N VAL A 95 -8.44 -4.53 -10.48
CA VAL A 95 -7.59 -5.08 -9.42
C VAL A 95 -6.57 -6.05 -10.00
N VAL A 96 -5.49 -6.27 -9.25
CA VAL A 96 -4.50 -7.31 -9.50
C VAL A 96 -4.52 -8.28 -8.32
N LEU A 97 -4.78 -9.55 -8.62
CA LEU A 97 -4.84 -10.60 -7.62
C LEU A 97 -3.48 -11.21 -7.32
N TYR A 98 -3.26 -11.46 -6.03
CA TYR A 98 -2.11 -12.18 -5.49
C TYR A 98 -2.59 -13.35 -4.64
N VAL A 99 -2.00 -14.52 -4.85
CA VAL A 99 -2.28 -15.74 -4.09
C VAL A 99 -1.27 -15.87 -2.96
N LEU A 100 -1.78 -15.93 -1.73
CA LEU A 100 -1.02 -16.26 -0.53
C LEU A 100 -1.15 -17.77 -0.28
N SER A 101 -0.09 -18.53 -0.57
CA SER A 101 -0.08 -19.97 -0.33
C SER A 101 0.60 -20.28 1.00
N CYS A 102 -0.16 -20.89 1.92
CA CYS A 102 0.30 -21.35 3.22
C CYS A 102 0.68 -22.84 3.16
N LYS A 103 1.78 -23.23 3.81
CA LYS A 103 2.19 -24.65 3.87
C LYS A 103 1.17 -25.54 4.58
N THR A 104 0.56 -25.03 5.64
CA THR A 104 -0.54 -25.67 6.37
C THR A 104 -1.84 -24.94 6.09
N GLY A 105 -2.98 -25.59 6.39
CA GLY A 105 -4.29 -24.96 6.25
C GLY A 105 -4.38 -23.67 7.08
N ILE A 106 -5.10 -22.69 6.53
CA ILE A 106 -5.46 -21.46 7.22
C ILE A 106 -6.57 -21.82 8.20
N GLU A 107 -6.32 -21.57 9.48
CA GLU A 107 -7.27 -21.86 10.56
C GLU A 107 -8.26 -20.71 10.74
N ASP A 108 -9.42 -21.02 11.33
CA ASP A 108 -10.40 -19.99 11.69
C ASP A 108 -9.79 -18.93 12.61
N LYS A 109 -10.14 -17.66 12.39
CA LYS A 109 -9.62 -16.46 13.11
C LYS A 109 -8.13 -16.21 12.93
N SER A 110 -7.47 -16.86 11.98
CA SER A 110 -6.08 -16.56 11.63
C SER A 110 -5.89 -15.09 11.26
N LEU A 111 -4.74 -14.54 11.63
CA LEU A 111 -4.32 -13.21 11.21
C LEU A 111 -3.31 -13.32 10.07
N LEU A 112 -3.69 -12.75 8.92
CA LEU A 112 -2.84 -12.57 7.76
C LEU A 112 -2.42 -11.11 7.70
N PHE A 113 -1.14 -10.88 7.44
CA PHE A 113 -0.56 -9.56 7.24
C PHE A 113 -0.01 -9.48 5.83
N VAL A 114 -0.32 -8.40 5.13
CA VAL A 114 0.23 -8.11 3.80
C VAL A 114 0.82 -6.72 3.83
N ASP A 115 2.15 -6.67 3.85
CA ASP A 115 2.90 -5.42 3.74
C ASP A 115 3.29 -5.21 2.28
N TYR A 116 2.97 -4.07 1.70
CA TYR A 116 3.44 -3.69 0.38
C TYR A 116 3.88 -2.24 0.34
N TYR A 117 4.76 -1.93 -0.61
CA TYR A 117 5.44 -0.63 -0.69
C TYR A 117 5.13 0.03 -2.03
N LEU A 118 4.59 1.23 -1.97
CA LEU A 118 4.22 2.04 -3.12
C LEU A 118 5.26 3.13 -3.35
N THR A 119 5.69 3.27 -4.59
CA THR A 119 6.68 4.26 -5.02
C THR A 119 6.05 5.28 -5.95
N HIS A 120 6.50 6.54 -5.89
CA HIS A 120 6.02 7.61 -6.77
C HIS A 120 4.49 7.86 -6.74
N VAL A 121 3.86 7.67 -5.57
CA VAL A 121 2.41 7.90 -5.36
C VAL A 121 2.10 9.23 -4.64
N LEU A 122 3.12 9.90 -4.10
CA LEU A 122 2.99 11.21 -3.48
C LEU A 122 3.21 12.29 -4.56
N VAL A 123 2.18 13.09 -4.81
CA VAL A 123 2.21 14.13 -5.84
C VAL A 123 2.31 15.50 -5.18
N SER A 124 3.34 16.24 -5.53
CA SER A 124 3.60 17.57 -5.00
C SER A 124 2.48 18.56 -5.36
N LEU A 125 1.97 19.28 -4.35
CA LEU A 125 0.98 20.34 -4.51
C LEU A 125 1.20 21.41 -3.43
N PRO A 126 1.72 22.61 -3.77
CA PRO A 126 1.98 23.13 -5.12
C PRO A 126 3.13 22.41 -5.83
N ALA A 127 3.11 22.41 -7.17
CA ALA A 127 4.12 21.72 -7.98
C ALA A 127 5.55 22.25 -7.84
N PHE A 128 5.72 23.44 -7.27
CA PHE A 128 7.01 24.05 -6.97
C PHE A 128 6.94 24.78 -5.63
N VAL A 129 8.06 24.90 -4.94
CA VAL A 129 8.17 25.60 -3.65
C VAL A 129 9.39 26.51 -3.61
N SER A 130 9.35 27.62 -2.89
CA SER A 130 10.56 28.40 -2.63
C SER A 130 11.44 27.71 -1.59
N GLN A 131 12.67 28.21 -1.42
CA GLN A 131 13.63 27.62 -0.47
C GLN A 131 13.14 27.64 0.99
N LYS A 132 12.20 28.53 1.34
CA LYS A 132 11.69 28.70 2.72
C LYS A 132 10.38 27.97 2.98
N ASP A 133 9.76 27.44 1.94
CA ASP A 133 8.45 26.82 2.05
C ASP A 133 8.58 25.33 2.38
N THR A 134 7.71 24.84 3.26
CA THR A 134 7.54 23.41 3.48
C THR A 134 6.78 22.79 2.32
N ALA A 135 7.38 21.77 1.70
CA ALA A 135 6.73 21.01 0.63
C ALA A 135 5.45 20.32 1.15
N LYS A 136 4.44 20.29 0.29
CA LYS A 136 3.15 19.65 0.57
C LYS A 136 2.85 18.65 -0.54
N TYR A 137 2.25 17.54 -0.16
CA TYR A 137 2.00 16.41 -1.04
C TYR A 137 0.56 15.95 -0.93
N THR A 138 0.04 15.49 -2.05
CA THR A 138 -1.25 14.82 -2.15
C THR A 138 -1.03 13.33 -2.32
N PHE A 139 -1.84 12.54 -1.62
CA PHE A 139 -1.92 11.11 -1.78
C PHE A 139 -3.37 10.73 -2.10
N THR A 140 -3.58 10.03 -3.21
CA THR A 140 -4.91 9.61 -3.66
C THR A 140 -4.95 8.09 -3.83
N GLN A 141 -5.94 7.44 -3.23
CA GLN A 141 -6.14 6.00 -3.37
C GLN A 141 -7.61 5.60 -3.26
N THR A 142 -7.90 4.34 -3.58
CA THR A 142 -9.18 3.72 -3.23
C THR A 142 -9.23 3.52 -1.71
N LEU A 143 -10.31 3.99 -1.08
CA LEU A 143 -10.47 3.96 0.37
C LEU A 143 -10.66 2.53 0.88
N PHE A 144 -11.69 1.83 0.40
CA PHE A 144 -12.01 0.50 0.87
C PHE A 144 -11.01 -0.54 0.35
N VAL A 145 -10.73 -1.54 1.19
CA VAL A 145 -9.92 -2.68 0.79
C VAL A 145 -10.74 -3.52 -0.18
N GLN A 146 -10.22 -3.64 -1.41
CA GLN A 146 -10.77 -4.55 -2.40
C GLN A 146 -10.45 -5.98 -1.99
N SER A 147 -11.45 -6.86 -1.99
CA SER A 147 -11.29 -8.26 -1.61
C SER A 147 -12.32 -9.11 -2.34
N PRO A 148 -11.97 -10.30 -2.83
CA PRO A 148 -12.95 -11.26 -3.35
C PRO A 148 -13.88 -11.82 -2.27
N TYR A 149 -13.58 -11.56 -0.99
CA TYR A 149 -14.35 -12.02 0.15
C TYR A 149 -15.09 -10.84 0.81
N PRO A 150 -16.31 -11.05 1.31
CA PRO A 150 -17.01 -10.03 2.09
C PRO A 150 -16.26 -9.70 3.38
N SER A 151 -16.41 -8.47 3.87
CA SER A 151 -15.80 -8.00 5.11
C SER A 151 -16.86 -7.57 6.12
N ALA A 152 -16.88 -8.19 7.29
CA ALA A 152 -17.76 -7.78 8.38
C ALA A 152 -17.40 -6.38 8.92
N LYS A 153 -16.09 -6.06 9.00
CA LYS A 153 -15.58 -4.75 9.42
C LYS A 153 -14.33 -4.35 8.63
N GLN A 154 -14.27 -3.08 8.21
CA GLN A 154 -13.05 -2.46 7.69
C GLN A 154 -12.75 -1.15 8.42
N GLU A 155 -11.50 -0.93 8.79
CA GLU A 155 -11.00 0.32 9.35
C GLU A 155 -9.73 0.73 8.59
N ILE A 156 -9.68 1.97 8.12
CA ILE A 156 -8.58 2.47 7.29
C ILE A 156 -7.89 3.61 8.04
N ARG A 157 -6.58 3.48 8.20
CA ARG A 157 -5.73 4.41 8.95
C ARG A 157 -4.69 5.00 8.02
N PHE A 158 -4.56 6.31 8.00
CA PHE A 158 -3.48 7.01 7.30
C PHE A 158 -2.61 7.69 8.34
N LYS A 159 -1.37 7.26 8.46
CA LYS A 159 -0.39 7.89 9.34
C LYS A 159 0.36 8.96 8.56
N LEU A 160 0.30 10.19 9.05
CA LEU A 160 0.94 11.36 8.48
C LEU A 160 2.35 11.55 9.08
N PRO A 161 3.21 12.37 8.46
CA PRO A 161 4.52 12.74 9.04
C PRO A 161 4.37 13.59 10.31
N SER A 162 3.29 14.37 10.41
CA SER A 162 2.98 15.23 11.55
C SER A 162 1.46 15.32 11.75
N ARG A 163 1.01 16.03 12.79
CA ARG A 163 -0.43 16.30 13.00
C ARG A 163 -1.00 17.31 12.00
N GLU A 164 -0.15 17.99 11.23
CA GLU A 164 -0.57 19.01 10.29
C GLU A 164 -1.26 18.38 9.08
N LEU A 165 -2.42 18.94 8.72
CA LEU A 165 -3.24 18.48 7.62
C LEU A 165 -3.78 19.70 6.88
N GLU A 166 -3.61 19.73 5.56
CA GLU A 166 -4.17 20.80 4.72
C GLU A 166 -5.61 20.49 4.35
N SER A 167 -5.86 19.27 3.86
CA SER A 167 -7.20 18.79 3.57
C SER A 167 -7.24 17.27 3.48
N ALA A 168 -8.43 16.70 3.71
CA ALA A 168 -8.71 15.29 3.49
C ALA A 168 -10.17 15.11 3.06
N THR A 169 -10.45 14.16 2.18
CA THR A 169 -11.82 13.79 1.80
C THR A 169 -12.62 13.41 3.05
N GLN A 170 -13.73 14.10 3.30
CA GLN A 170 -14.56 13.85 4.48
C GLN A 170 -15.59 12.76 4.19
N LEU A 171 -15.31 11.52 4.63
CA LEU A 171 -16.24 10.40 4.55
C LEU A 171 -16.49 9.81 5.93
N ASN A 172 -17.72 9.94 6.43
CA ASN A 172 -18.06 9.44 7.75
C ASN A 172 -18.21 7.91 7.78
N PRO A 173 -17.76 7.24 8.86
CA PRO A 173 -17.13 7.81 10.06
C PRO A 173 -15.68 8.25 9.79
N PHE A 174 -15.33 9.48 10.16
CA PHE A 174 -13.98 10.03 10.02
C PHE A 174 -13.53 10.67 11.33
N SER A 175 -12.28 10.42 11.73
CA SER A 175 -11.67 11.09 12.87
C SER A 175 -10.15 11.22 12.67
N GLN A 176 -9.56 12.25 13.28
CA GLN A 176 -8.11 12.37 13.39
C GLN A 176 -7.71 12.14 14.84
N ARG A 177 -6.75 11.24 15.07
CA ARG A 177 -6.10 11.01 16.36
C ARG A 177 -4.62 11.20 16.17
N ASP A 178 -4.06 12.22 16.81
CA ASP A 178 -2.67 12.59 16.66
C ASP A 178 -2.30 12.84 15.18
N ASP A 179 -1.30 12.13 14.67
CA ASP A 179 -0.82 12.14 13.28
C ASP A 179 -1.58 11.13 12.40
N THR A 180 -2.63 10.49 12.91
CA THR A 180 -3.33 9.41 12.20
C THR A 180 -4.76 9.78 11.87
N LEU A 181 -5.10 9.77 10.58
CA LEU A 181 -6.48 9.87 10.09
C LEU A 181 -7.12 8.48 10.07
N ILE A 182 -8.33 8.35 10.60
CA ILE A 182 -9.05 7.10 10.73
C ILE A 182 -10.40 7.22 10.02
N TYR A 183 -10.60 6.35 9.03
CA TYR A 183 -11.86 6.16 8.31
C TYR A 183 -12.49 4.84 8.74
N GLY A 184 -13.76 4.89 9.11
CA GLY A 184 -14.50 3.76 9.66
C GLY A 184 -14.51 3.73 11.20
N PRO A 185 -14.91 2.60 11.79
CA PRO A 185 -15.11 1.32 11.15
C PRO A 185 -16.36 1.30 10.26
N PHE A 186 -16.21 0.77 9.05
CA PHE A 186 -17.31 0.44 8.14
C PHE A 186 -17.73 -1.00 8.36
N THR A 187 -19.04 -1.27 8.33
CA THR A 187 -19.58 -2.59 8.66
C THR A 187 -20.29 -3.21 7.46
N SER A 188 -20.26 -4.54 7.39
CA SER A 188 -21.00 -5.36 6.40
C SER A 188 -20.71 -4.96 4.95
N LEU A 189 -19.43 -4.90 4.58
CA LEU A 189 -19.00 -4.59 3.22
C LEU A 189 -19.06 -5.85 2.34
N PRO A 190 -19.65 -5.79 1.14
CA PRO A 190 -19.69 -6.93 0.23
C PRO A 190 -18.30 -7.26 -0.31
N ALA A 191 -18.17 -8.43 -0.94
CA ALA A 191 -17.01 -8.70 -1.79
C ALA A 191 -16.89 -7.60 -2.85
N TYR A 192 -15.67 -7.10 -3.04
CA TYR A 192 -15.35 -5.93 -3.85
C TYR A 192 -16.24 -4.73 -3.52
N ALA A 193 -15.98 -4.12 -2.36
CA ALA A 193 -16.65 -2.92 -1.88
C ALA A 193 -16.64 -1.79 -2.94
N PRO A 194 -17.66 -0.90 -2.94
CA PRO A 194 -17.75 0.23 -3.88
C PRO A 194 -16.43 1.01 -3.97
N SER A 195 -16.06 1.46 -5.16
CA SER A 195 -14.82 2.24 -5.32
C SER A 195 -15.06 3.69 -4.87
N GLU A 196 -14.68 3.99 -3.63
CA GLU A 196 -14.63 5.35 -3.10
C GLU A 196 -13.20 5.86 -3.12
N VAL A 197 -12.97 7.06 -3.65
CA VAL A 197 -11.64 7.66 -3.76
C VAL A 197 -11.42 8.65 -2.63
N VAL A 198 -10.27 8.54 -1.98
CA VAL A 198 -9.84 9.45 -0.92
C VAL A 198 -8.57 10.15 -1.33
N THR A 199 -8.55 11.46 -1.13
CA THR A 199 -7.37 12.32 -1.35
C THR A 199 -7.02 13.01 -0.04
N ILE A 200 -5.74 12.97 0.32
CA ILE A 200 -5.18 13.58 1.53
C ILE A 200 -4.07 14.51 1.10
N HIS A 201 -4.10 15.76 1.60
CA HIS A 201 -3.10 16.79 1.34
C HIS A 201 -2.45 17.20 2.66
N PHE A 202 -1.13 17.06 2.73
CA PHE A 202 -0.39 17.25 3.97
C PHE A 202 1.04 17.79 3.70
N PRO A 203 1.63 18.55 4.64
CA PRO A 203 3.03 18.93 4.57
C PRO A 203 3.94 17.73 4.87
N SER A 204 5.06 17.63 4.17
CA SER A 204 6.09 16.62 4.43
C SER A 204 7.48 17.13 4.10
N ILE A 205 8.43 16.78 4.97
CA ILE A 205 9.87 17.01 4.82
C ILE A 205 10.62 15.71 4.47
N ALA A 206 9.90 14.66 4.05
CA ALA A 206 10.51 13.39 3.67
C ALA A 206 11.54 13.58 2.55
N HIS A 207 12.64 12.81 2.61
CA HIS A 207 13.69 12.85 1.60
C HIS A 207 13.35 11.94 0.41
N PHE A 208 13.05 12.54 -0.73
CA PHE A 208 12.64 11.83 -1.95
C PHE A 208 13.85 11.47 -2.82
N ILE A 209 14.62 10.46 -2.41
CA ILE A 209 15.79 9.98 -3.17
C ILE A 209 15.34 8.94 -4.20
N THR A 210 15.46 9.25 -5.49
CA THR A 210 15.19 8.30 -6.58
C THR A 210 16.48 7.97 -7.32
N PHE A 211 16.77 6.68 -7.47
CA PHE A 211 17.83 6.19 -8.33
C PHE A 211 17.25 5.86 -9.70
N ASP A 212 17.45 6.75 -10.67
CA ASP A 212 16.95 6.55 -12.04
C ASP A 212 17.71 5.43 -12.76
N ARG A 213 18.99 5.24 -12.42
CA ARG A 213 19.84 4.17 -12.97
C ARG A 213 20.87 3.74 -11.95
N VAL A 214 20.98 2.42 -11.76
CA VAL A 214 22.04 1.78 -10.98
C VAL A 214 22.69 0.73 -11.87
N GLU A 215 23.96 0.95 -12.21
CA GLU A 215 24.77 -0.01 -12.96
C GLU A 215 25.77 -0.63 -11.98
N ARG A 216 25.76 -1.96 -11.86
CA ARG A 216 26.72 -2.69 -11.05
C ARG A 216 27.55 -3.59 -11.94
N GLU A 217 28.85 -3.34 -12.00
CA GLU A 217 29.83 -4.18 -12.65
C GLU A 217 30.51 -5.08 -11.61
N ILE A 218 30.62 -6.38 -11.90
CA ILE A 218 31.28 -7.36 -11.02
C ILE A 218 32.33 -8.08 -11.85
N GLU A 219 33.60 -7.75 -11.61
CA GLU A 219 34.74 -8.41 -12.25
C GLU A 219 35.27 -9.52 -11.34
N VAL A 220 35.35 -10.75 -11.85
CA VAL A 220 35.85 -11.91 -11.11
C VAL A 220 37.21 -12.34 -11.67
N SER A 221 38.27 -12.16 -10.88
CA SER A 221 39.61 -12.62 -11.23
C SER A 221 39.96 -13.94 -10.53
N HIS A 222 40.29 -14.96 -11.34
CA HIS A 222 40.78 -16.25 -10.82
C HIS A 222 42.18 -16.15 -10.20
N TRP A 223 42.87 -15.03 -10.41
CA TRP A 223 44.23 -14.79 -9.91
C TRP A 223 44.26 -13.92 -8.64
N GLY A 224 43.11 -13.46 -8.15
CA GLY A 224 43.07 -12.51 -7.04
C GLY A 224 41.68 -12.32 -6.43
N ASN A 225 41.07 -11.18 -6.75
CA ASN A 225 39.87 -10.67 -6.09
C ASN A 225 38.65 -10.60 -7.01
N VAL A 226 37.49 -10.33 -6.38
CA VAL A 226 36.28 -9.85 -7.05
C VAL A 226 36.22 -8.34 -6.86
N ALA A 227 36.20 -7.59 -7.95
CA ALA A 227 36.00 -6.15 -7.93
C ALA A 227 34.53 -5.84 -8.22
N VAL A 228 33.96 -4.88 -7.49
CA VAL A 228 32.58 -4.42 -7.68
C VAL A 228 32.61 -2.92 -7.85
N GLU A 229 32.09 -2.43 -8.97
CA GLU A 229 31.92 -1.00 -9.26
C GLU A 229 30.43 -0.70 -9.42
N GLU A 230 29.99 0.43 -8.86
CA GLU A 230 28.61 0.89 -8.99
C GLU A 230 28.56 2.32 -9.52
N VAL A 231 27.84 2.54 -10.62
CA VAL A 231 27.53 3.87 -11.15
C VAL A 231 26.06 4.17 -10.85
N ILE A 232 25.83 5.09 -9.92
CA ILE A 232 24.50 5.47 -9.43
C ILE A 232 24.11 6.84 -9.98
N ARG A 233 23.00 6.92 -10.71
CA ARG A 233 22.36 8.19 -11.10
C ARG A 233 21.18 8.43 -10.18
N ALA A 234 21.34 9.37 -9.26
CA ALA A 234 20.34 9.75 -8.28
C ALA A 234 19.82 11.17 -8.54
N ARG A 235 18.54 11.41 -8.24
CA ARG A 235 17.92 12.75 -8.29
C ARG A 235 16.93 12.94 -7.15
N ASN A 236 16.78 14.19 -6.71
CA ASN A 236 15.70 14.53 -5.77
C ASN A 236 14.39 14.57 -6.54
N SER A 237 13.50 13.63 -6.20
CA SER A 237 12.18 13.49 -6.83
C SER A 237 11.06 14.12 -6.00
N GLY A 238 11.40 14.90 -4.96
CA GLY A 238 10.45 15.70 -4.20
C GLY A 238 10.04 16.95 -4.97
N THR A 239 9.44 17.91 -4.26
CA THR A 239 9.01 19.16 -4.88
C THR A 239 10.20 19.99 -5.38
N PRO A 240 10.23 20.38 -6.67
CA PRO A 240 11.28 21.23 -7.20
C PRO A 240 11.30 22.63 -6.59
N LEU A 241 12.50 23.19 -6.45
CA LEU A 241 12.73 24.56 -6.03
C LEU A 241 12.30 25.54 -7.12
N GLN A 242 11.48 26.53 -6.76
CA GLN A 242 11.19 27.69 -7.58
C GLN A 242 12.04 28.89 -7.16
N GLY A 243 12.65 29.56 -8.15
CA GLY A 243 13.48 30.74 -7.91
C GLY A 243 14.94 30.39 -7.63
N GLU A 244 15.61 31.27 -6.90
CA GLU A 244 17.06 31.16 -6.67
C GLU A 244 17.37 30.40 -5.38
N PHE A 245 18.51 29.71 -5.38
CA PHE A 245 19.09 29.14 -4.17
C PHE A 245 19.97 30.17 -3.47
N SER A 246 19.65 30.48 -2.21
CA SER A 246 20.45 31.31 -1.33
C SER A 246 21.18 30.46 -0.31
N ARG A 247 22.51 30.39 -0.41
CA ARG A 247 23.36 29.70 0.58
C ARG A 247 23.25 30.32 1.98
N LEU A 248 23.04 31.64 2.05
CA LEU A 248 22.85 32.34 3.33
C LEU A 248 21.54 31.89 3.99
N ASP A 249 20.46 31.77 3.21
CA ASP A 249 19.17 31.32 3.75
C ASP A 249 19.24 29.84 4.13
N TYR A 250 19.96 29.00 3.37
CA TYR A 250 20.22 27.60 3.71
C TYR A 250 20.91 27.44 5.08
N TYR A 251 21.93 28.26 5.38
CA TYR A 251 22.59 28.19 6.68
C TYR A 251 21.78 28.82 7.83
N ARG A 252 20.74 29.58 7.51
CA ARG A 252 19.82 30.17 8.50
C ARG A 252 18.61 29.29 8.77
N SER A 253 18.23 28.41 7.84
CA SER A 253 17.13 27.47 8.03
C SER A 253 17.47 26.42 9.09
N ASP A 254 16.42 25.93 9.75
CA ASP A 254 16.50 24.76 10.61
C ASP A 254 16.87 23.53 9.76
N PRO A 255 17.99 22.83 10.04
CA PRO A 255 18.38 21.63 9.32
C PRO A 255 17.28 20.56 9.27
N ASP A 256 16.44 20.49 10.31
CA ASP A 256 15.36 19.51 10.42
C ASP A 256 14.11 19.91 9.62
N ALA A 257 14.06 21.12 9.04
CA ALA A 257 12.93 21.62 8.25
C ALA A 257 13.21 21.62 6.73
N ILE A 258 14.32 21.03 6.30
CA ILE A 258 14.77 21.05 4.91
C ILE A 258 14.45 19.71 4.24
N SER A 259 13.86 19.75 3.04
CA SER A 259 13.53 18.55 2.25
C SER A 259 14.66 18.10 1.30
N ALA A 260 15.79 18.80 1.30
CA ALA A 260 17.01 18.41 0.62
C ALA A 260 17.77 17.37 1.46
N TRP A 261 18.45 16.41 0.82
CA TRP A 261 19.36 15.51 1.52
C TRP A 261 20.80 16.02 1.44
N GLU A 262 21.56 15.75 2.50
CA GLU A 262 22.99 16.08 2.55
C GLU A 262 23.89 14.85 2.35
N GLU A 263 23.44 13.69 2.81
CA GLU A 263 24.26 12.49 2.90
C GLU A 263 23.55 11.26 2.33
N LEU A 264 24.28 10.46 1.55
CA LEU A 264 23.86 9.12 1.12
C LEU A 264 24.80 8.08 1.74
N LYS A 265 24.26 7.20 2.58
CA LYS A 265 25.04 6.15 3.26
C LYS A 265 24.89 4.81 2.53
N GLY A 266 26.00 4.29 2.02
CA GLY A 266 26.09 2.92 1.51
C GLY A 266 26.52 1.94 2.60
N ARG A 267 26.11 0.67 2.47
CA ARG A 267 26.68 -0.44 3.24
C ARG A 267 27.45 -1.34 2.29
N ILE A 268 28.72 -1.56 2.61
CA ILE A 268 29.62 -2.45 1.86
C ILE A 268 29.92 -3.72 2.66
N ASP A 269 30.36 -4.78 1.99
CA ASP A 269 30.82 -5.99 2.65
C ASP A 269 32.01 -5.66 3.58
N LYS A 270 32.06 -6.28 4.76
CA LYS A 270 33.13 -6.06 5.75
C LYS A 270 34.53 -6.40 5.22
N ARG A 271 34.63 -7.19 4.16
CA ARG A 271 35.87 -7.60 3.50
C ARG A 271 36.29 -6.66 2.37
N ALA A 272 35.48 -5.66 2.04
CA ALA A 272 35.81 -4.69 1.00
C ALA A 272 37.08 -3.91 1.37
N SER A 273 37.90 -3.64 0.37
CA SER A 273 39.10 -2.81 0.46
C SER A 273 39.19 -1.92 -0.79
N GLY A 274 39.85 -0.76 -0.67
CA GLY A 274 40.01 0.17 -1.80
C GLY A 274 38.76 0.98 -2.16
N VAL A 275 37.95 1.34 -1.15
CA VAL A 275 36.75 2.21 -1.27
C VAL A 275 37.15 3.66 -1.41
#